data_AF-A0A660RGI4-F1
#
_entry.id   AF-A0A660RGI4-F1
#
_cell.length_a   1.000
_cell.length_b   1.000
_cell.length_c   1.000
_cell.angle_alpha   90.00
_cell.angle_beta   90.00
_cell.angle_gamma   90.00
#
_symmetry.space_group_name_H-M   'P 1'
#
loop_
_entity.id
_entity.type
_entity.pdbx_description
1 polymer ?
#
loop_
_entity_poly.entity_id
_entity_poly.type
_entity_poly.pdbx_seq_one_letter_code
_entity_poly.pdbx_strand_id
1 'polypeptide(L)'
;PFEDLILSLDEKIIWNIYKPHEKLFTTIRRLSKKHRIKYVVGNHDYYILVNRKLQDALKNAIGEIEIHPLIYDDEMGLLIIHGNQFDLINRFTFDKKRRRIVPPLGDYMTRYIMNRFDGKLENLPKEIGEYDNVKPFFDIDKWFEHVMETYDFGFNILELWMKTVFDMFKSEEFKAWIRANFPKMHWLSKLFLNRVGGMELGKFMTLLASTLKKVRSSDYLMARVKKLLLKNKKLRRNELIGYTVDLDLDHENLNGVVAGHTHVRTFKLFGETKFYINCGAWKPVLERRGKRFVKETEFGYTIVERTKDGFSIEHGNFGKWKEKVFVPIPR
;
A
#
# COMPACT_ATOMS: atom_id res chain seq x y z
N PRO A 1 -3.84 -0.46 -21.42
CA PRO A 1 -4.72 -0.36 -20.24
C PRO A 1 -4.18 -1.17 -19.06
N PHE A 2 -4.73 -1.01 -17.86
CA PHE A 2 -4.24 -1.72 -16.68
C PHE A 2 -4.32 -3.25 -16.82
N GLU A 3 -5.38 -3.75 -17.44
CA GLU A 3 -5.55 -5.18 -17.73
C GLU A 3 -4.47 -5.71 -18.69
N ASP A 4 -4.12 -4.93 -19.72
CA ASP A 4 -3.03 -5.30 -20.64
C ASP A 4 -1.66 -5.27 -19.93
N LEU A 5 -1.45 -4.29 -19.05
CA LEU A 5 -0.22 -4.17 -18.27
C LEU A 5 0.02 -5.45 -17.47
N ILE A 6 -1.00 -5.94 -16.76
CA ILE A 6 -0.92 -7.18 -15.97
C ILE A 6 -0.41 -8.36 -16.80
N LEU A 7 -1.00 -8.54 -17.99
CA LEU A 7 -0.70 -9.68 -18.85
C LEU A 7 0.65 -9.54 -19.56
N SER A 8 1.12 -8.31 -19.75
CA SER A 8 2.42 -8.00 -20.37
C SER A 8 3.63 -8.25 -19.46
N LEU A 9 3.43 -8.39 -18.14
CA LEU A 9 4.54 -8.56 -17.20
C LEU A 9 5.23 -9.92 -17.41
N ASP A 10 6.55 -9.86 -17.48
CA ASP A 10 7.46 -11.00 -17.70
C ASP A 10 7.98 -11.54 -16.35
N GLU A 11 8.14 -12.87 -16.27
CA GLU A 11 8.70 -13.59 -15.13
C GLU A 11 10.07 -13.08 -14.65
N LYS A 12 10.86 -12.46 -15.54
CA LYS A 12 12.15 -11.83 -15.22
C LYS A 12 12.05 -10.82 -14.09
N ILE A 13 10.89 -10.20 -13.88
CA ILE A 13 10.67 -9.27 -12.75
C ILE A 13 10.89 -9.99 -11.42
N ILE A 14 10.38 -11.21 -11.26
CA ILE A 14 10.58 -12.00 -10.03
C ILE A 14 12.07 -12.31 -9.84
N TRP A 15 12.77 -12.66 -10.92
CA TRP A 15 14.21 -12.94 -10.86
C TRP A 15 15.07 -11.70 -10.56
N ASN A 16 14.65 -10.53 -11.05
CA ASN A 16 15.29 -9.25 -10.73
C ASN A 16 15.10 -8.87 -9.26
N ILE A 17 14.01 -9.32 -8.62
CA ILE A 17 13.80 -9.19 -7.17
C ILE A 17 14.58 -10.28 -6.41
N TYR A 18 14.58 -11.52 -6.89
CA TYR A 18 15.27 -12.65 -6.26
C TYR A 18 16.77 -12.39 -6.11
N LYS A 19 17.45 -11.98 -7.19
CA LYS A 19 18.92 -11.82 -7.23
C LYS A 19 19.48 -10.96 -6.08
N PRO A 20 19.01 -9.72 -5.86
CA PRO A 20 19.49 -8.89 -4.75
C PRO A 20 19.04 -9.38 -3.37
N HIS A 21 18.07 -10.31 -3.29
CA HIS A 21 17.49 -10.81 -2.05
C HIS A 21 17.64 -12.33 -1.88
N GLU A 22 18.65 -12.94 -2.51
CA GLU A 22 18.78 -14.40 -2.61
C GLU A 22 18.74 -15.09 -1.23
N LYS A 23 19.39 -14.50 -0.23
CA LYS A 23 19.39 -15.03 1.14
C LYS A 23 17.98 -15.13 1.73
N LEU A 24 17.11 -14.15 1.48
CA LEU A 24 15.73 -14.16 1.93
C LEU A 24 14.95 -15.29 1.24
N PHE A 25 14.98 -15.33 -0.09
CA PHE A 25 14.26 -16.33 -0.87
C PHE A 25 14.72 -17.75 -0.54
N THR A 26 16.02 -17.98 -0.43
CA THR A 26 16.59 -19.29 -0.05
C THR A 26 16.18 -19.69 1.36
N THR A 27 16.09 -18.74 2.29
CA THR A 27 15.61 -18.99 3.66
C THR A 27 14.14 -19.40 3.67
N ILE A 28 13.28 -18.64 2.97
CA ILE A 28 11.86 -18.97 2.84
C ILE A 28 11.69 -20.32 2.14
N ARG A 29 12.52 -20.64 1.14
CA ARG A 29 12.51 -21.94 0.45
C ARG A 29 12.89 -23.12 1.31
N ARG A 30 13.76 -22.92 2.29
CA ARG A 30 14.04 -23.95 3.29
C ARG A 30 12.88 -24.12 4.26
N LEU A 31 12.19 -23.04 4.61
CA LEU A 31 11.02 -23.07 5.49
C LEU A 31 9.81 -23.71 4.81
N SER A 32 9.58 -23.46 3.51
CA SER A 32 8.45 -24.03 2.76
C SER A 32 8.47 -25.56 2.69
N LYS A 33 9.64 -26.19 2.84
CA LYS A 33 9.77 -27.65 2.92
C LYS A 33 9.22 -28.25 4.22
N LYS A 34 9.08 -27.45 5.27
CA LYS A 34 8.67 -27.89 6.62
C LYS A 34 7.37 -27.24 7.10
N HIS A 35 7.00 -26.12 6.49
CA HIS A 35 5.90 -25.28 6.92
C HIS A 35 5.07 -24.85 5.71
N ARG A 36 3.76 -24.76 5.91
CA ARG A 36 2.83 -24.23 4.91
C ARG A 36 2.98 -22.71 4.86
N ILE A 37 3.43 -22.19 3.72
CA ILE A 37 3.58 -20.75 3.50
C ILE A 37 2.41 -20.24 2.66
N LYS A 38 1.67 -19.28 3.21
CA LYS A 38 0.60 -18.58 2.49
C LYS A 38 1.00 -17.12 2.26
N TYR A 39 0.96 -16.68 1.01
CA TYR A 39 1.28 -15.33 0.58
C TYR A 39 -0.01 -14.56 0.30
N VAL A 40 -0.28 -13.51 1.07
CA VAL A 40 -1.44 -12.64 0.86
C VAL A 40 -1.04 -11.44 0.01
N VAL A 41 -1.58 -11.35 -1.21
CA VAL A 41 -1.28 -10.23 -2.12
C VAL A 41 -1.84 -8.90 -1.60
N GLY A 42 -1.07 -7.84 -1.75
CA GLY A 42 -1.47 -6.46 -1.50
C GLY A 42 -1.81 -5.68 -2.77
N ASN A 43 -1.82 -4.35 -2.67
CA ASN A 43 -2.16 -3.47 -3.80
C ASN A 43 -1.01 -3.25 -4.80
N HIS A 44 0.23 -3.59 -4.45
CA HIS A 44 1.43 -3.38 -5.30
C HIS A 44 1.92 -4.64 -6.01
N ASP A 45 1.43 -5.80 -5.59
CA ASP A 45 1.86 -7.13 -5.99
C ASP A 45 0.66 -7.98 -6.44
N TYR A 46 -0.54 -7.39 -6.51
CA TYR A 46 -1.77 -8.05 -6.97
C TYR A 46 -1.62 -8.69 -8.37
N TYR A 47 -0.70 -8.24 -9.21
CA TYR A 47 -0.43 -8.84 -10.53
C TYR A 47 -0.08 -10.33 -10.40
N ILE A 48 0.55 -10.73 -9.29
CA ILE A 48 0.89 -12.12 -9.00
C ILE A 48 -0.39 -12.95 -8.88
N LEU A 49 -1.51 -12.39 -8.39
CA LEU A 49 -2.78 -13.11 -8.28
C LEU A 49 -3.34 -13.54 -9.65
N VAL A 50 -3.07 -12.77 -10.70
CA VAL A 50 -3.74 -12.91 -12.02
C VAL A 50 -2.78 -13.31 -13.15
N ASN A 51 -1.47 -13.10 -13.01
CA ASN A 51 -0.48 -13.47 -14.00
C ASN A 51 0.22 -14.78 -13.61
N ARG A 52 -0.11 -15.86 -14.33
CA ARG A 52 0.42 -17.21 -14.08
C ARG A 52 1.94 -17.30 -14.20
N LYS A 53 2.56 -16.56 -15.12
CA LYS A 53 4.02 -16.54 -15.28
C LYS A 53 4.71 -16.01 -14.02
N LEU A 54 4.15 -14.97 -13.41
CA LEU A 54 4.64 -14.43 -12.14
C LEU A 54 4.43 -15.41 -10.98
N GLN A 55 3.29 -16.11 -10.93
CA GLN A 55 3.06 -17.15 -9.92
C GLN A 55 4.08 -18.27 -10.02
N ASP A 56 4.29 -18.81 -11.21
CA ASP A 56 5.19 -19.93 -11.45
C ASP A 56 6.64 -19.51 -11.14
N ALA A 57 7.05 -18.30 -11.53
CA ALA A 57 8.36 -17.76 -11.18
C ALA A 57 8.53 -17.57 -9.66
N LEU A 58 7.51 -17.07 -8.96
CA LEU A 58 7.55 -16.92 -7.50
C LEU A 58 7.64 -18.28 -6.79
N LYS A 59 6.84 -19.26 -7.22
CA LYS A 59 6.89 -20.65 -6.72
C LYS A 59 8.23 -21.30 -7.00
N ASN A 60 8.83 -21.06 -8.17
CA ASN A 60 10.17 -21.57 -8.47
C ASN A 60 11.24 -20.97 -7.55
N ALA A 61 11.12 -19.67 -7.25
CA ALA A 61 12.05 -18.97 -6.35
C ALA A 61 11.89 -19.37 -4.88
N ILE A 62 10.65 -19.62 -4.40
CA ILE A 62 10.32 -19.82 -2.98
C ILE A 62 10.01 -21.29 -2.61
N GLY A 63 9.72 -22.17 -3.58
CA GLY A 63 9.21 -23.52 -3.32
C GLY A 63 7.71 -23.53 -3.04
N GLU A 64 7.27 -24.41 -2.13
CA GLU A 64 5.85 -24.63 -1.82
C GLU A 64 5.22 -23.39 -1.18
N ILE A 65 4.42 -22.65 -1.95
CA ILE A 65 3.72 -21.44 -1.50
C ILE A 65 2.32 -21.36 -2.11
N GLU A 66 1.37 -20.98 -1.27
CA GLU A 66 -0.01 -20.71 -1.69
C GLU A 66 -0.23 -19.21 -1.80
N ILE A 67 -0.66 -18.74 -2.97
CA ILE A 67 -0.89 -17.33 -3.25
C ILE A 67 -2.37 -17.05 -3.09
N HIS A 68 -2.71 -16.14 -2.18
CA HIS A 68 -4.08 -15.85 -1.78
C HIS A 68 -4.38 -14.35 -1.87
N PRO A 69 -5.59 -13.94 -2.28
CA PRO A 69 -6.06 -12.56 -2.15
C PRO A 69 -6.31 -12.13 -0.70
N LEU A 70 -6.76 -13.09 0.11
CA LEU A 70 -7.02 -13.04 1.55
C LEU A 70 -7.19 -14.48 2.04
N ILE A 71 -7.12 -14.69 3.34
CA ILE A 71 -7.30 -16.01 3.96
C ILE A 71 -8.29 -15.84 5.10
N TYR A 72 -9.26 -16.74 5.18
CA TYR A 72 -10.01 -16.98 6.41
C TYR A 72 -9.64 -18.37 6.90
N ASP A 73 -9.20 -18.44 8.15
CA ASP A 73 -8.83 -19.68 8.83
C ASP A 73 -9.94 -19.98 9.85
N ASP A 74 -10.82 -20.92 9.50
CA ASP A 74 -12.01 -21.27 10.30
C ASP A 74 -11.61 -21.86 11.66
N GLU A 75 -10.56 -22.67 11.71
CA GLU A 75 -10.08 -23.34 12.92
C GLU A 75 -9.58 -22.32 13.95
N MET A 76 -8.85 -21.31 13.49
CA MET A 76 -8.34 -20.23 14.33
C MET A 76 -9.32 -19.05 14.45
N GLY A 77 -10.35 -18.99 13.60
CA GLY A 77 -11.22 -17.82 13.48
C GLY A 77 -10.44 -16.56 13.08
N LEU A 78 -9.50 -16.67 12.14
CA LEU A 78 -8.63 -15.55 11.74
C LEU A 78 -8.89 -15.10 10.31
N LEU A 79 -9.15 -13.80 10.15
CA LEU A 79 -9.12 -13.15 8.84
C LEU A 79 -7.74 -12.53 8.60
N ILE A 80 -7.03 -13.00 7.58
CA ILE A 80 -5.75 -12.46 7.13
C ILE A 80 -5.98 -11.74 5.79
N ILE A 81 -5.77 -10.43 5.78
CA ILE A 81 -6.07 -9.58 4.63
C ILE A 81 -5.03 -8.46 4.52
N HIS A 82 -4.59 -8.07 3.32
CA HIS A 82 -3.59 -7.01 3.22
C HIS A 82 -4.05 -5.68 3.85
N GLY A 83 -5.32 -5.31 3.69
CA GLY A 83 -5.94 -4.15 4.34
C GLY A 83 -6.17 -2.95 3.42
N ASN A 84 -5.55 -2.94 2.23
CA ASN A 84 -5.79 -1.92 1.20
C ASN A 84 -7.25 -1.89 0.75
N GLN A 85 -7.99 -3.00 0.88
CA GLN A 85 -9.42 -3.12 0.61
C GLN A 85 -10.27 -2.07 1.35
N PHE A 86 -9.81 -1.63 2.52
CA PHE A 86 -10.49 -0.64 3.35
C PHE A 86 -10.11 0.81 3.03
N ASP A 87 -9.11 1.02 2.18
CA ASP A 87 -8.56 2.32 1.80
C ASP A 87 -9.08 2.74 0.43
N LEU A 88 -9.73 3.90 0.36
CA LEU A 88 -10.29 4.43 -0.90
C LEU A 88 -9.22 4.63 -1.99
N ILE A 89 -8.03 5.07 -1.61
CA ILE A 89 -6.93 5.38 -2.54
C ILE A 89 -6.22 4.11 -3.00
N ASN A 90 -6.14 3.11 -2.11
CA ASN A 90 -5.33 1.92 -2.33
C ASN A 90 -6.13 0.64 -2.64
N ARG A 91 -7.46 0.69 -2.66
CA ARG A 91 -8.32 -0.38 -3.17
C ARG A 91 -8.58 -0.27 -4.67
N PHE A 92 -8.90 -1.40 -5.27
CA PHE A 92 -9.48 -1.46 -6.61
C PHE A 92 -10.90 -0.91 -6.63
N THR A 93 -11.28 -0.38 -7.79
CA THR A 93 -12.64 0.11 -8.01
C THR A 93 -13.17 -0.37 -9.36
N PHE A 94 -14.47 -0.20 -9.60
CA PHE A 94 -15.09 -0.67 -10.83
C PHE A 94 -15.72 0.50 -11.58
N ASP A 95 -15.25 0.76 -12.79
CA ASP A 95 -15.86 1.75 -13.68
C ASP A 95 -17.07 1.10 -14.35
N LYS A 96 -18.27 1.36 -13.81
CA LYS A 96 -19.52 0.82 -14.34
C LYS A 96 -19.76 1.18 -15.80
N LYS A 97 -19.34 2.36 -16.24
CA LYS A 97 -19.56 2.83 -17.62
C LYS A 97 -18.71 2.05 -18.62
N ARG A 98 -17.47 1.76 -18.24
CA ARG A 98 -16.51 1.01 -19.09
C ARG A 98 -16.44 -0.47 -18.76
N ARG A 99 -17.20 -0.93 -17.78
CA ARG A 99 -17.26 -2.32 -17.29
C ARG A 99 -15.89 -2.93 -17.01
N ARG A 100 -14.99 -2.15 -16.41
CA ARG A 100 -13.61 -2.55 -16.17
C ARG A 100 -13.15 -2.24 -14.76
N ILE A 101 -12.17 -3.00 -14.29
CA ILE A 101 -11.51 -2.72 -13.01
C ILE A 101 -10.59 -1.52 -13.19
N VAL A 102 -10.58 -0.64 -12.19
CA VAL A 102 -9.68 0.50 -12.11
C VAL A 102 -8.68 0.24 -10.97
N PRO A 103 -7.37 0.37 -11.24
CA PRO A 103 -6.34 0.18 -10.22
C PRO A 103 -6.52 1.06 -8.99
N PRO A 104 -5.87 0.67 -7.88
CA PRO A 104 -5.51 1.59 -6.81
C PRO A 104 -4.89 2.88 -7.37
N LEU A 105 -5.42 4.04 -6.98
CA LEU A 105 -4.88 5.34 -7.40
C LEU A 105 -3.46 5.52 -6.90
N GLY A 106 -3.16 5.06 -5.67
CA GLY A 106 -1.81 5.11 -5.11
C GLY A 106 -0.79 4.40 -6.00
N ASP A 107 -1.07 3.16 -6.41
CA ASP A 107 -0.22 2.39 -7.31
C ASP A 107 -0.07 3.03 -8.70
N TYR A 108 -1.17 3.53 -9.27
CA TYR A 108 -1.12 4.26 -10.54
C TYR A 108 -0.25 5.51 -10.45
N MET A 109 -0.41 6.29 -9.39
CA MET A 109 0.36 7.50 -9.16
C MET A 109 1.86 7.22 -9.02
N THR A 110 2.23 6.22 -8.22
CA THR A 110 3.62 5.78 -8.09
C THR A 110 4.22 5.44 -9.45
N ARG A 111 3.59 4.55 -10.24
CA ARG A 111 4.10 4.19 -11.57
C ARG A 111 4.17 5.38 -12.53
N TYR A 112 3.17 6.25 -12.50
CA TYR A 112 3.13 7.41 -13.38
C TYR A 112 4.27 8.37 -13.10
N ILE A 113 4.53 8.64 -11.81
CA ILE A 113 5.64 9.51 -11.39
C ILE A 113 6.96 8.83 -11.72
N MET A 114 7.17 7.57 -11.35
CA MET A 114 8.42 6.85 -11.64
C MET A 114 8.78 6.92 -13.14
N ASN A 115 7.81 6.65 -14.02
CA ASN A 115 8.04 6.64 -15.46
C ASN A 115 8.26 8.03 -16.09
N ARG A 116 7.86 9.13 -15.43
CA ARG A 116 7.89 10.48 -16.03
C ARG A 116 8.72 11.50 -15.25
N PHE A 117 9.18 11.12 -14.07
CA PHE A 117 9.94 11.96 -13.16
C PHE A 117 11.30 11.34 -12.80
N ASP A 118 11.38 10.04 -12.51
CA ASP A 118 12.64 9.45 -12.01
C ASP A 118 13.78 9.54 -13.03
N GLY A 119 13.49 9.40 -14.32
CA GLY A 119 14.48 9.59 -15.39
C GLY A 119 15.10 10.99 -15.40
N LYS A 120 14.43 11.98 -14.80
CA LYS A 120 14.94 13.36 -14.65
C LYS A 120 15.80 13.53 -13.39
N LEU A 121 15.82 12.52 -12.51
CA LEU A 121 16.61 12.48 -11.29
C LEU A 121 17.87 11.59 -11.43
N GLU A 122 18.05 10.85 -12.53
CA GLU A 122 19.11 9.84 -12.68
C GLU A 122 20.53 10.37 -12.40
N ASN A 123 20.79 11.63 -12.75
CA ASN A 123 22.09 12.27 -12.55
C ASN A 123 22.20 13.05 -11.23
N LEU A 124 21.17 12.98 -10.38
CA LEU A 124 21.14 13.70 -9.11
C LEU A 124 21.50 12.76 -7.93
N PRO A 125 21.86 13.33 -6.77
CA PRO A 125 22.07 12.56 -5.54
C PRO A 125 20.92 11.59 -5.25
N LYS A 126 21.28 10.33 -4.94
CA LYS A 126 20.32 9.23 -4.76
C LYS A 126 19.26 9.52 -3.68
N GLU A 127 19.63 10.27 -2.65
CA GLU A 127 18.73 10.66 -1.57
C GLU A 127 17.51 11.44 -2.07
N ILE A 128 17.60 12.18 -3.18
CA ILE A 128 16.44 12.89 -3.75
C ILE A 128 15.33 11.91 -4.13
N GLY A 129 15.72 10.72 -4.60
CA GLY A 129 14.82 9.62 -4.93
C GLY A 129 14.01 9.08 -3.74
N GLU A 130 14.37 9.42 -2.49
CA GLU A 130 13.64 9.02 -1.28
C GLU A 130 12.28 9.71 -1.14
N TYR A 131 11.90 10.61 -2.06
CA TYR A 131 10.58 11.22 -2.11
C TYR A 131 9.44 10.17 -2.14
N ASP A 132 9.70 8.97 -2.68
CA ASP A 132 8.77 7.84 -2.72
C ASP A 132 8.46 7.26 -1.31
N ASN A 133 9.42 7.43 -0.40
CA ASN A 133 9.38 7.01 1.00
C ASN A 133 8.81 8.07 1.93
N VAL A 134 8.65 9.31 1.46
CA VAL A 134 8.04 10.40 2.22
C VAL A 134 6.59 10.04 2.55
N LYS A 135 6.29 9.96 3.85
CA LYS A 135 4.94 9.76 4.37
C LYS A 135 4.61 10.88 5.37
N PRO A 136 3.44 11.53 5.25
CA PRO A 136 2.46 11.41 4.15
C PRO A 136 3.01 11.95 2.83
N PHE A 137 2.44 11.48 1.70
CA PHE A 137 2.81 11.93 0.35
C PHE A 137 2.73 13.46 0.16
N PHE A 138 1.88 14.15 0.91
CA PHE A 138 1.77 15.62 0.86
C PHE A 138 2.89 16.37 1.60
N ASP A 139 3.79 15.68 2.29
CA ASP A 139 5.01 16.31 2.83
C ASP A 139 6.18 16.27 1.82
N ILE A 140 5.93 15.83 0.58
CA ILE A 140 6.92 15.82 -0.51
C ILE A 140 7.35 17.24 -0.89
N ASP A 141 6.47 18.23 -0.76
CA ASP A 141 6.81 19.65 -0.96
C ASP A 141 7.97 20.06 -0.05
N LYS A 142 7.85 19.77 1.25
CA LYS A 142 8.87 20.06 2.27
C LYS A 142 10.13 19.22 2.07
N TRP A 143 9.99 18.01 1.55
CA TRP A 143 11.15 17.20 1.18
C TRP A 143 11.92 17.84 0.02
N PHE A 144 11.23 18.29 -1.02
CA PHE A 144 11.88 18.96 -2.15
C PHE A 144 12.40 20.35 -1.81
N GLU A 145 11.72 21.12 -0.96
CA GLU A 145 12.26 22.37 -0.41
C GLU A 145 13.62 22.11 0.25
N HIS A 146 13.71 21.10 1.12
CA HIS A 146 14.97 20.73 1.73
C HIS A 146 16.04 20.31 0.71
N VAL A 147 15.68 19.49 -0.27
CA VAL A 147 16.60 19.04 -1.33
C VAL A 147 17.14 20.24 -2.12
N MET A 148 16.27 21.18 -2.52
CA MET A 148 16.66 22.38 -3.27
C MET A 148 17.47 23.39 -2.47
N GLU A 149 17.39 23.37 -1.13
CA GLU A 149 18.27 24.17 -0.26
C GLU A 149 19.64 23.51 -0.06
N THR A 150 19.68 22.18 -0.08
CA THR A 150 20.92 21.40 0.14
C THR A 150 21.78 21.34 -1.11
N TYR A 151 21.14 21.33 -2.27
CA TYR A 151 21.78 21.19 -3.56
C TYR A 151 21.32 22.31 -4.48
N ASP A 152 22.27 23.00 -5.09
CA ASP A 152 21.98 23.99 -6.11
C ASP A 152 21.66 23.30 -7.44
N PHE A 153 20.38 23.25 -7.79
CA PHE A 153 19.93 22.74 -9.07
C PHE A 153 19.61 23.91 -10.00
N GLY A 154 20.05 23.82 -11.26
CA GLY A 154 19.62 24.76 -12.31
C GLY A 154 18.12 24.67 -12.68
N PHE A 155 17.30 23.96 -11.91
CA PHE A 155 15.87 23.80 -12.15
C PHE A 155 15.09 23.50 -10.84
N ASN A 156 13.81 23.86 -10.82
CA ASN A 156 12.94 23.65 -9.67
C ASN A 156 12.35 22.22 -9.68
N ILE A 157 12.89 21.34 -8.82
CA ILE A 157 12.46 19.94 -8.70
C ILE A 157 10.99 19.84 -8.25
N LEU A 158 10.56 20.70 -7.33
CA LEU A 158 9.17 20.74 -6.84
C LEU A 158 8.21 21.07 -7.99
N GLU A 159 8.52 22.09 -8.80
CA GLU A 159 7.72 22.47 -9.96
C GLU A 159 7.63 21.33 -10.98
N LEU A 160 8.76 20.67 -11.26
CA LEU A 160 8.84 19.55 -12.18
C LEU A 160 7.98 18.36 -11.71
N TRP A 161 8.02 18.06 -10.42
CA TRP A 161 7.20 17.03 -9.80
C TRP A 161 5.72 17.39 -9.85
N MET A 162 5.36 18.62 -9.45
CA MET A 162 3.98 19.13 -9.50
C MET A 162 3.41 19.06 -10.91
N LYS A 163 4.19 19.46 -11.92
CA LYS A 163 3.80 19.32 -13.33
C LYS A 163 3.52 17.87 -13.71
N THR A 164 4.33 16.93 -13.24
CA THR A 164 4.13 15.50 -13.47
C THR A 164 2.82 15.01 -12.85
N VAL A 165 2.52 15.41 -11.61
CA VAL A 165 1.25 15.10 -10.94
C VAL A 165 0.06 15.74 -11.67
N PHE A 166 0.19 16.97 -12.15
CA PHE A 166 -0.87 17.63 -12.94
C PHE A 166 -1.16 16.91 -14.25
N ASP A 167 -0.13 16.43 -14.93
CA ASP A 167 -0.30 15.66 -16.16
C ASP A 167 -0.94 14.29 -15.87
N MET A 168 -0.65 13.69 -14.72
CA MET A 168 -1.35 12.48 -14.26
C MET A 168 -2.86 12.72 -14.11
N PHE A 169 -3.29 13.87 -13.57
CA PHE A 169 -4.72 14.17 -13.43
C PHE A 169 -5.47 14.28 -14.77
N LYS A 170 -4.74 14.48 -15.88
CA LYS A 170 -5.32 14.50 -17.24
C LYS A 170 -5.50 13.11 -17.83
N SER A 171 -4.89 12.08 -17.23
CA SER A 171 -4.94 10.70 -17.73
C SER A 171 -6.34 10.08 -17.71
N GLU A 172 -6.58 9.10 -18.56
CA GLU A 172 -7.84 8.38 -18.59
C GLU A 172 -8.04 7.45 -17.40
N GLU A 173 -6.95 6.93 -16.82
CA GLU A 173 -6.96 6.13 -15.60
C GLU A 173 -7.44 6.97 -14.40
N PHE A 174 -6.86 8.16 -14.19
CA PHE A 174 -7.27 9.05 -13.11
C PHE A 174 -8.73 9.48 -13.25
N LYS A 175 -9.14 9.88 -14.46
CA LYS A 175 -10.54 10.24 -14.72
C LYS A 175 -11.49 9.07 -14.47
N ALA A 176 -11.10 7.83 -14.81
CA ALA A 176 -11.89 6.63 -14.53
C ALA A 176 -12.02 6.41 -13.01
N TRP A 177 -10.94 6.59 -12.26
CA TRP A 177 -10.95 6.47 -10.80
C TRP A 177 -11.87 7.51 -10.14
N ILE A 178 -11.83 8.77 -10.59
CA ILE A 178 -12.74 9.82 -10.08
C ILE A 178 -14.20 9.47 -10.34
N ARG A 179 -14.53 9.00 -11.56
CA ARG A 179 -15.90 8.59 -11.88
C ARG A 179 -16.39 7.43 -11.02
N ALA A 180 -15.53 6.45 -10.76
CA ALA A 180 -15.87 5.26 -9.98
C ALA A 180 -16.09 5.59 -8.49
N ASN A 181 -15.31 6.51 -7.92
CA ASN A 181 -15.35 6.82 -6.48
C ASN A 181 -16.21 8.03 -6.12
N PHE A 182 -16.34 8.99 -7.04
CA PHE A 182 -17.04 10.25 -6.82
C PHE A 182 -18.00 10.56 -7.98
N PRO A 183 -19.04 9.72 -8.20
CA PRO A 183 -19.94 9.87 -9.35
C PRO A 183 -20.66 11.23 -9.37
N LYS A 184 -21.01 11.77 -8.19
CA LYS A 184 -21.63 13.10 -8.04
C LYS A 184 -20.66 14.26 -8.34
N MET A 185 -19.35 14.01 -8.37
CA MET A 185 -18.31 14.99 -8.68
C MET A 185 -17.61 14.70 -10.01
N HIS A 186 -18.29 14.01 -10.94
CA HIS A 186 -17.74 13.71 -12.27
C HIS A 186 -17.26 14.97 -12.99
N TRP A 187 -17.85 16.13 -12.75
CA TRP A 187 -17.42 17.40 -13.32
C TRP A 187 -15.94 17.75 -12.99
N LEU A 188 -15.40 17.29 -11.84
CA LEU A 188 -13.98 17.41 -11.53
C LEU A 188 -13.10 16.76 -12.62
N SER A 189 -13.51 15.61 -13.17
CA SER A 189 -12.78 14.95 -14.26
C SER A 189 -12.69 15.77 -15.56
N LYS A 190 -13.60 16.76 -15.73
CA LYS A 190 -13.59 17.70 -16.87
C LYS A 190 -12.77 18.96 -16.58
N LEU A 191 -12.63 19.36 -15.31
CA LEU A 191 -11.86 20.54 -14.93
C LEU A 191 -10.36 20.38 -15.13
N PHE A 192 -9.82 19.17 -14.91
CA PHE A 192 -8.39 18.91 -15.10
C PHE A 192 -7.93 19.03 -16.56
N LEU A 193 -8.84 19.27 -17.51
CA LEU A 193 -8.54 19.54 -18.93
C LEU A 193 -8.19 21.02 -19.19
N ASN A 194 -8.63 21.95 -18.36
CA ASN A 194 -8.46 23.39 -18.58
C ASN A 194 -7.45 23.99 -17.59
N ARG A 195 -6.52 24.82 -18.07
CA ARG A 195 -5.47 25.49 -17.27
C ARG A 195 -5.99 26.40 -16.13
N VAL A 196 -7.29 26.67 -16.07
CA VAL A 196 -7.88 27.81 -15.31
C VAL A 196 -8.64 27.39 -14.04
N GLY A 197 -8.75 26.09 -13.74
CA GLY A 197 -9.57 25.57 -12.62
C GLY A 197 -8.93 25.61 -11.21
N GLY A 198 -8.09 26.61 -10.88
CA GLY A 198 -7.23 26.61 -9.68
C GLY A 198 -7.95 26.41 -8.34
N MET A 199 -9.13 27.02 -8.14
CA MET A 199 -9.90 26.92 -6.88
C MET A 199 -10.48 25.53 -6.64
N GLU A 200 -10.94 24.86 -7.70
CA GLU A 200 -11.52 23.51 -7.63
C GLU A 200 -10.46 22.42 -7.57
N LEU A 201 -9.32 22.67 -8.22
CA LEU A 201 -8.10 21.89 -8.01
C LEU A 201 -7.66 21.96 -6.54
N GLY A 202 -7.66 23.15 -5.92
CA GLY A 202 -7.40 23.31 -4.48
C GLY A 202 -8.37 22.50 -3.61
N LYS A 203 -9.67 22.55 -3.90
CA LYS A 203 -10.70 21.73 -3.22
C LYS A 203 -10.48 20.23 -3.40
N PHE A 204 -10.06 19.79 -4.58
CA PHE A 204 -9.71 18.39 -4.80
C PHE A 204 -8.44 17.97 -4.05
N MET A 205 -7.41 18.80 -4.05
CA MET A 205 -6.16 18.56 -3.33
C MET A 205 -6.38 18.50 -1.82
N THR A 206 -7.24 19.36 -1.28
CA THR A 206 -7.65 19.29 0.14
C THR A 206 -8.46 18.03 0.45
N LEU A 207 -9.34 17.58 -0.44
CA LEU A 207 -10.04 16.29 -0.29
C LEU A 207 -9.07 15.11 -0.29
N LEU A 208 -8.12 15.09 -1.24
CA LEU A 208 -7.10 14.05 -1.34
C LEU A 208 -6.19 14.07 -0.10
N ALA A 209 -5.77 15.26 0.36
CA ALA A 209 -5.03 15.45 1.60
C ALA A 209 -5.81 14.97 2.83
N SER A 210 -7.10 15.27 2.92
CA SER A 210 -7.94 14.79 4.02
C SER A 210 -8.10 13.27 4.01
N THR A 211 -8.18 12.66 2.83
CA THR A 211 -8.28 11.21 2.66
C THR A 211 -6.96 10.55 3.04
N LEU A 212 -5.82 11.04 2.56
CA LEU A 212 -4.49 10.55 2.95
C LEU A 212 -4.17 10.81 4.44
N LYS A 213 -4.66 11.91 5.01
CA LYS A 213 -4.55 12.18 6.46
C LYS A 213 -5.38 11.19 7.28
N LYS A 214 -6.56 10.79 6.81
CA LYS A 214 -7.32 9.68 7.42
C LYS A 214 -6.58 8.34 7.27
N VAL A 215 -5.85 8.13 6.18
CA VAL A 215 -4.99 6.95 6.00
C VAL A 215 -3.83 6.94 6.99
N ARG A 216 -3.29 8.11 7.38
CA ARG A 216 -2.22 8.24 8.39
C ARG A 216 -2.62 7.75 9.78
N SER A 217 -3.88 7.88 10.19
CA SER A 217 -4.30 7.35 11.49
C SER A 217 -4.49 5.85 11.36
N SER A 218 -3.62 5.03 11.94
CA SER A 218 -3.82 3.57 12.14
C SER A 218 -5.25 3.24 12.61
N ASP A 219 -5.89 4.21 13.26
CA ASP A 219 -7.30 4.27 13.61
C ASP A 219 -8.30 3.96 12.48
N TYR A 220 -8.07 4.27 11.20
CA TYR A 220 -9.13 4.03 10.19
C TYR A 220 -9.26 2.53 9.88
N LEU A 221 -8.13 1.85 9.65
CA LEU A 221 -8.07 0.40 9.40
C LEU A 221 -8.53 -0.32 10.66
N MET A 222 -7.99 0.08 11.81
CA MET A 222 -8.40 -0.43 13.11
C MET A 222 -9.89 -0.20 13.39
N ALA A 223 -10.48 0.93 13.02
CA ALA A 223 -11.91 1.20 13.19
C ALA A 223 -12.77 0.36 12.25
N ARG A 224 -12.27 0.02 11.05
CA ARG A 224 -12.92 -0.92 10.15
C ARG A 224 -12.88 -2.33 10.72
N VAL A 225 -11.71 -2.79 11.15
CA VAL A 225 -11.53 -4.08 11.82
C VAL A 225 -12.40 -4.19 13.07
N LYS A 226 -12.44 -3.15 13.92
CA LYS A 226 -13.30 -3.11 15.11
C LYS A 226 -14.79 -3.31 14.75
N LYS A 227 -15.25 -2.79 13.60
CA LYS A 227 -16.62 -3.02 13.12
C LYS A 227 -16.83 -4.44 12.60
N LEU A 228 -15.81 -5.06 11.99
CA LEU A 228 -15.88 -6.46 11.57
C LEU A 228 -15.99 -7.38 12.79
N LEU A 229 -15.12 -7.18 13.78
CA LEU A 229 -15.00 -8.03 14.98
C LEU A 229 -16.14 -7.83 15.99
N LEU A 230 -16.58 -6.60 16.23
CA LEU A 230 -17.51 -6.29 17.34
C LEU A 230 -18.93 -5.95 16.90
N LYS A 231 -19.16 -5.74 15.59
CA LYS A 231 -20.48 -5.36 15.06
C LYS A 231 -20.97 -6.28 13.95
N ASN A 232 -20.31 -7.42 13.76
CA ASN A 232 -20.60 -8.42 12.71
C ASN A 232 -20.81 -7.78 11.33
N LYS A 233 -20.06 -6.70 11.06
CA LYS A 233 -20.19 -5.99 9.80
C LYS A 233 -19.56 -6.84 8.71
N LYS A 234 -20.32 -7.21 7.68
CA LYS A 234 -19.77 -7.95 6.53
C LYS A 234 -18.78 -7.11 5.72
N LEU A 235 -17.81 -7.78 5.11
CA LEU A 235 -17.02 -7.19 4.03
C LEU A 235 -17.96 -6.84 2.87
N ARG A 236 -17.80 -5.64 2.34
CA ARG A 236 -18.65 -5.18 1.24
C ARG A 236 -18.08 -5.67 -0.08
N ARG A 237 -18.95 -5.99 -1.05
CA ARG A 237 -18.52 -6.35 -2.42
C ARG A 237 -17.55 -5.34 -3.04
N ASN A 238 -17.70 -4.05 -2.73
CA ASN A 238 -16.80 -3.02 -3.25
C ASN A 238 -15.42 -2.96 -2.55
N GLU A 239 -15.24 -3.67 -1.45
CA GLU A 239 -13.95 -3.85 -0.77
C GLU A 239 -13.19 -5.07 -1.34
N LEU A 240 -13.89 -5.98 -2.03
CA LEU A 240 -13.33 -7.20 -2.63
C LEU A 240 -13.14 -7.12 -4.16
N ILE A 241 -13.36 -5.94 -4.76
CA ILE A 241 -13.12 -5.74 -6.20
C ILE A 241 -11.67 -6.09 -6.53
N GLY A 242 -11.45 -6.81 -7.63
CA GLY A 242 -10.10 -7.21 -8.08
C GLY A 242 -9.57 -8.50 -7.46
N TYR A 243 -10.25 -9.07 -6.46
CA TYR A 243 -9.73 -10.21 -5.71
C TYR A 243 -10.43 -11.56 -5.99
N THR A 244 -11.45 -11.62 -6.86
CA THR A 244 -12.18 -12.85 -7.25
C THR A 244 -12.48 -13.81 -6.08
N VAL A 245 -12.96 -13.28 -4.96
CA VAL A 245 -13.38 -14.08 -3.80
C VAL A 245 -14.82 -13.76 -3.46
N ASP A 246 -15.62 -14.81 -3.27
CA ASP A 246 -16.83 -14.73 -2.44
C ASP A 246 -16.44 -15.28 -1.07
N LEU A 247 -16.48 -14.43 -0.05
CA LEU A 247 -16.06 -14.80 1.30
C LEU A 247 -17.29 -14.85 2.19
N ASP A 248 -17.66 -16.06 2.60
CA ASP A 248 -18.57 -16.25 3.72
C ASP A 248 -17.73 -16.34 4.98
N LEU A 249 -17.75 -15.27 5.77
CA LEU A 249 -16.97 -15.18 6.99
C LEU A 249 -17.90 -15.48 8.15
N ASP A 250 -17.53 -16.49 8.95
CA ASP A 250 -18.21 -16.76 10.21
C ASP A 250 -17.85 -15.65 11.22
N HIS A 251 -18.73 -14.67 11.29
CA HIS A 251 -18.57 -13.50 12.15
C HIS A 251 -18.64 -13.84 13.63
N GLU A 252 -19.34 -14.93 14.01
CA GLU A 252 -19.47 -15.34 15.40
C GLU A 252 -18.13 -15.89 15.89
N ASN A 253 -17.51 -16.74 15.07
CA ASN A 253 -16.23 -17.36 15.37
C ASN A 253 -15.00 -16.54 14.94
N LEU A 254 -15.17 -15.38 14.31
CA LEU A 254 -14.05 -14.49 13.94
C LEU A 254 -13.39 -13.88 15.19
N ASN A 255 -12.24 -14.39 15.58
CA ASN A 255 -11.46 -13.95 16.75
C ASN A 255 -10.45 -12.86 16.41
N GLY A 256 -9.76 -12.97 15.26
CA GLY A 256 -8.66 -12.09 14.94
C GLY A 256 -8.72 -11.54 13.53
N VAL A 257 -8.21 -10.32 13.34
CA VAL A 257 -7.85 -9.82 12.02
C VAL A 257 -6.37 -9.50 11.97
N VAL A 258 -5.67 -10.10 11.03
CA VAL A 258 -4.28 -9.80 10.70
C VAL A 258 -4.25 -8.99 9.42
N ALA A 259 -3.62 -7.81 9.45
CA ALA A 259 -3.49 -6.96 8.28
C ALA A 259 -2.10 -6.36 8.09
N GLY A 260 -1.90 -5.74 6.93
CA GLY A 260 -0.73 -4.93 6.58
C GLY A 260 -1.16 -3.53 6.17
N HIS A 261 -0.68 -3.06 5.03
CA HIS A 261 -1.08 -1.82 4.35
C HIS A 261 -0.69 -0.49 5.02
N THR A 262 -0.88 -0.31 6.32
CA THR A 262 -0.55 0.97 6.99
C THR A 262 0.94 1.17 7.21
N HIS A 263 1.74 0.11 7.07
CA HIS A 263 3.18 0.06 7.38
C HIS A 263 3.51 0.37 8.85
N VAL A 264 2.49 0.51 9.70
CA VAL A 264 2.63 0.80 11.12
C VAL A 264 2.32 -0.47 11.90
N ARG A 265 3.32 -0.96 12.61
CA ARG A 265 3.17 -2.11 13.52
C ARG A 265 2.15 -1.77 14.59
N THR A 266 1.17 -2.65 14.82
CA THR A 266 0.10 -2.44 15.79
C THR A 266 -0.40 -3.79 16.31
N PHE A 267 -0.59 -3.88 17.62
CA PHE A 267 -1.35 -4.96 18.24
C PHE A 267 -2.41 -4.35 19.13
N LYS A 268 -3.64 -4.86 19.05
CA LYS A 268 -4.74 -4.41 19.89
C LYS A 268 -5.69 -5.54 20.24
N LEU A 269 -6.00 -5.64 21.53
CA LEU A 269 -7.07 -6.46 22.06
C LEU A 269 -8.37 -5.66 22.13
N PHE A 270 -9.48 -6.33 21.84
CA PHE A 270 -10.84 -5.84 21.94
C PHE A 270 -11.64 -6.80 22.82
N GLY A 271 -11.78 -6.45 24.11
CA GLY A 271 -12.27 -7.42 25.10
C GLY A 271 -11.24 -8.51 25.35
N GLU A 272 -11.70 -9.72 25.66
CA GLU A 272 -10.83 -10.83 26.08
C GLU A 272 -10.34 -11.70 24.92
N THR A 273 -11.14 -11.86 23.86
CA THR A 273 -10.87 -12.87 22.82
C THR A 273 -10.65 -12.29 21.43
N LYS A 274 -11.05 -11.03 21.18
CA LYS A 274 -10.96 -10.44 19.85
C LYS A 274 -9.71 -9.59 19.69
N PHE A 275 -8.99 -9.71 18.58
CA PHE A 275 -7.73 -8.98 18.39
C PHE A 275 -7.48 -8.49 16.97
N TYR A 276 -6.63 -7.48 16.87
CA TYR A 276 -6.13 -6.92 15.62
C TYR A 276 -4.61 -6.85 15.63
N ILE A 277 -3.99 -7.33 14.56
CA ILE A 277 -2.55 -7.32 14.36
C ILE A 277 -2.22 -6.63 13.04
N ASN A 278 -1.20 -5.79 13.09
CA ASN A 278 -0.48 -5.29 11.93
C ASN A 278 1.02 -5.48 12.15
N CYS A 279 1.68 -6.21 11.25
CA CYS A 279 3.11 -6.51 11.37
C CYS A 279 4.02 -5.35 10.90
N GLY A 280 3.43 -4.25 10.39
CA GLY A 280 4.18 -3.14 9.81
C GLY A 280 4.67 -3.43 8.40
N ALA A 281 5.78 -2.81 8.00
CA ALA A 281 6.40 -3.03 6.70
C ALA A 281 7.91 -3.23 6.83
N TRP A 282 8.47 -3.99 5.90
CA TRP A 282 9.91 -4.19 5.76
C TRP A 282 10.58 -3.09 4.92
N LYS A 283 9.79 -2.13 4.41
CA LYS A 283 10.28 -0.94 3.70
C LYS A 283 10.54 0.19 4.70
N PRO A 284 11.65 0.95 4.57
CA PRO A 284 11.84 2.18 5.35
C PRO A 284 10.70 3.17 5.09
N VAL A 285 10.31 3.89 6.15
CA VAL A 285 9.38 5.02 6.04
C VAL A 285 10.13 6.30 6.40
N LEU A 286 10.03 7.32 5.55
CA LEU A 286 10.59 8.64 5.80
C LEU A 286 9.48 9.56 6.34
N GLU A 287 9.49 9.78 7.65
CA GLU A 287 8.44 10.56 8.32
C GLU A 287 8.96 11.91 8.79
N ARG A 288 8.13 12.95 8.65
CA ARG A 288 8.40 14.25 9.27
C ARG A 288 8.11 14.22 10.77
N ARG A 289 9.14 14.48 11.59
CA ARG A 289 9.05 14.69 13.05
C ARG A 289 9.52 16.10 13.40
N GLY A 290 8.55 17.00 13.60
CA GLY A 290 8.81 18.41 13.84
C GLY A 290 9.43 19.10 12.62
N LYS A 291 10.68 19.54 12.74
CA LYS A 291 11.48 20.16 11.68
C LYS A 291 12.47 19.18 11.03
N ARG A 292 12.20 17.88 11.04
CA ARG A 292 13.14 16.87 10.53
C ARG A 292 12.43 15.75 9.83
N PHE A 293 13.11 15.11 8.89
CA PHE A 293 12.74 13.79 8.39
C PHE A 293 13.51 12.72 9.14
N VAL A 294 12.88 11.57 9.40
CA VAL A 294 13.52 10.41 10.04
C VAL A 294 13.16 9.17 9.24
N LYS A 295 14.18 8.41 8.83
CA LYS A 295 14.03 7.13 8.15
C LYS A 295 14.08 6.02 9.19
N GLU A 296 12.97 5.30 9.38
CA GLU A 296 12.91 4.16 10.30
C GLU A 296 12.45 2.91 9.56
N THR A 297 13.08 1.77 9.87
CA THR A 297 12.62 0.45 9.48
C THR A 297 12.44 -0.40 10.74
N GLU A 298 11.25 -0.97 10.92
CA GLU A 298 10.94 -1.88 12.02
C GLU A 298 10.45 -3.21 11.47
N PHE A 299 11.20 -4.28 11.75
CA PHE A 299 10.85 -5.64 11.34
C PHE A 299 10.02 -6.29 12.44
N GLY A 300 8.70 -6.28 12.28
CA GLY A 300 7.77 -6.92 13.20
C GLY A 300 7.48 -8.38 12.83
N TYR A 301 7.15 -9.18 13.85
CA TYR A 301 6.54 -10.49 13.68
C TYR A 301 5.41 -10.69 14.68
N THR A 302 4.54 -11.65 14.38
CA THR A 302 3.55 -12.13 15.34
C THR A 302 3.43 -13.64 15.25
N ILE A 303 3.39 -14.29 16.40
CA ILE A 303 3.08 -15.72 16.53
C ILE A 303 1.72 -15.79 17.23
N VAL A 304 0.80 -16.55 16.65
CA VAL A 304 -0.53 -16.81 17.23
C VAL A 304 -0.64 -18.32 17.42
N GLU A 305 -0.81 -18.75 18.67
CA GLU A 305 -0.95 -20.14 19.04
C GLU A 305 -2.30 -20.35 19.70
N ARG A 306 -3.02 -21.41 19.30
CA ARG A 306 -4.26 -21.80 19.95
C ARG A 306 -3.95 -22.52 21.26
N THR A 307 -4.60 -22.09 22.33
CA THR A 307 -4.53 -22.76 23.64
C THR A 307 -5.88 -23.40 23.96
N LYS A 308 -5.98 -24.13 25.08
CA LYS A 308 -7.26 -24.72 25.52
C LYS A 308 -8.33 -23.66 25.77
N ASP A 309 -7.92 -22.49 26.26
CA ASP A 309 -8.82 -21.42 26.73
C ASP A 309 -8.83 -20.19 25.79
N GLY A 310 -8.17 -20.24 24.63
CA GLY A 310 -8.13 -19.12 23.68
C GLY A 310 -6.86 -19.09 22.82
N PHE A 311 -6.13 -17.97 22.88
CA PHE A 311 -4.93 -17.73 22.09
C PHE A 311 -3.77 -17.22 22.95
N SER A 312 -2.57 -17.73 22.69
CA SER A 312 -1.32 -17.08 23.05
C SER A 312 -0.86 -16.25 21.85
N ILE A 313 -0.59 -14.96 22.07
CA ILE A 313 -0.14 -14.05 21.01
C ILE A 313 1.18 -13.43 21.44
N GLU A 314 2.25 -13.81 20.74
CA GLU A 314 3.53 -13.15 20.84
C GLU A 314 3.66 -12.12 19.73
N HIS A 315 3.70 -10.84 20.09
CA HIS A 315 3.89 -9.75 19.14
C HIS A 315 5.25 -9.08 19.36
N GLY A 316 6.23 -9.40 18.53
CA GLY A 316 7.63 -9.00 18.69
C GLY A 316 8.17 -8.14 17.54
N ASN A 317 9.43 -7.71 17.69
CA ASN A 317 10.24 -7.18 16.60
C ASN A 317 11.63 -7.83 16.60
N PHE A 318 12.26 -7.92 15.43
CA PHE A 318 13.63 -8.42 15.27
C PHE A 318 14.69 -7.31 15.46
N GLY A 319 14.26 -6.11 15.88
CA GLY A 319 15.08 -4.91 15.98
C GLY A 319 14.49 -3.71 15.24
N LYS A 320 14.98 -2.52 15.57
CA LYS A 320 14.70 -1.28 14.83
C LYS A 320 15.98 -0.80 14.17
N TRP A 321 15.97 -0.72 12.84
CA TRP A 321 17.05 -0.08 12.11
C TRP A 321 16.67 1.38 11.88
N LYS A 322 17.35 2.27 12.60
CA LYS A 322 17.16 3.72 12.49
C LYS A 322 18.37 4.29 11.77
N GLU A 323 18.22 4.51 10.49
CA GLU A 323 19.13 5.41 9.80
C GLU A 323 18.62 6.83 10.06
N LYS A 324 19.26 7.54 10.98
CA LYS A 324 18.94 8.95 11.19
C LYS A 324 19.49 9.71 9.97
N VAL A 325 18.69 9.80 8.93
CA VAL A 325 18.87 10.80 7.87
C VAL A 325 18.49 12.13 8.50
N PHE A 326 19.47 12.78 9.15
CA PHE A 326 19.26 14.05 9.83
C PHE A 326 19.17 15.16 8.80
N VAL A 327 17.95 15.61 8.59
CA VAL A 327 17.66 16.70 7.68
C VAL A 327 17.02 17.82 8.51
N PRO A 328 17.75 18.89 8.86
CA PRO A 328 17.15 20.06 9.49
C PRO A 328 16.30 20.81 8.46
N ILE A 329 15.02 21.03 8.77
CA ILE A 329 14.15 21.96 8.06
C ILE A 329 14.47 23.37 8.60
N PRO A 330 14.88 24.33 7.76
CA PRO A 330 15.21 25.67 8.21
C PRO A 330 14.01 26.45 8.76
N ARG A 331 14.27 27.68 9.22
CA ARG A 331 13.31 28.51 9.95
C ARG A 331 12.30 29.16 9.05
#